data_AF-A0A834DJJ2-F1
#
_entry.id   AF-A0A834DJJ2-F1
#
_cell.length_a   1.000
_cell.length_b   1.000
_cell.length_c   1.000
_cell.angle_alpha   90.00
_cell.angle_beta   90.00
_cell.angle_gamma   90.00
#
_symmetry.space_group_name_H-M   'P 1'
#
loop_
_entity.id
_entity.type
_entity.pdbx_description
1 polymer ?
#
loop_
_entity_poly.entity_id
_entity_poly.type
_entity_poly.pdbx_seq_one_letter_code
_entity_poly.pdbx_strand_id
1 'polypeptide(L)'
;MYPEMKITHPAGCMSQFIKFFGEQILILWKFALLRKRILIFSPPPVGVVCYRVYCCCCLANVSLPGIGGTIPESKPFFYVNVADIESLEVEVSYVACTTEKIFEEKRELYDVYVDNQNVKTHHDHLQPLLKINSADREKYRRLNEQR
;
A
#
# COMPACT_ATOMS: atom_id res chain seq x y z
N MET A 1 -1.62 -28.69 -9.10
CA MET A 1 -0.38 -27.88 -9.13
C MET A 1 -0.71 -26.60 -9.89
N TYR A 2 -1.00 -25.51 -9.17
CA TYR A 2 -1.30 -24.24 -9.83
C TYR A 2 -0.01 -23.70 -10.46
N PRO A 3 -0.06 -23.17 -11.69
CA PRO A 3 1.13 -22.64 -12.35
C PRO A 3 1.74 -21.52 -11.50
N GLU A 4 3.05 -21.57 -11.27
CA GLU A 4 3.80 -20.46 -10.67
C GLU A 4 3.66 -19.24 -11.58
N MET A 5 2.84 -18.28 -11.16
CA MET A 5 2.65 -17.04 -11.90
C MET A 5 3.96 -16.26 -11.92
N LYS A 6 4.65 -16.28 -13.06
CA LYS A 6 5.85 -15.48 -13.31
C LYS A 6 5.54 -13.99 -13.19
N ILE A 7 6.57 -13.23 -12.80
CA ILE A 7 6.57 -11.79 -12.45
C ILE A 7 6.01 -10.88 -13.57
N THR A 8 5.86 -11.38 -14.79
CA THR A 8 5.38 -10.61 -15.95
C THR A 8 3.86 -10.41 -15.99
N HIS A 9 3.10 -10.93 -15.02
CA HIS A 9 1.65 -10.78 -14.96
C HIS A 9 1.18 -10.11 -13.65
N PRO A 10 0.31 -9.07 -13.69
CA PRO A 10 -0.16 -8.35 -12.50
C PRO A 10 -0.74 -9.23 -11.39
N ALA A 11 -1.33 -10.37 -11.73
CA ALA A 11 -1.85 -11.35 -10.76
C ALA A 11 -0.75 -12.05 -9.93
N GLY A 12 0.44 -12.27 -10.51
CA GLY A 12 1.60 -12.81 -9.79
C GLY A 12 2.16 -11.80 -8.77
N CYS A 13 2.12 -10.51 -9.12
CA CYS A 13 2.59 -9.41 -8.27
C CYS A 13 1.79 -9.30 -6.97
N MET A 14 0.47 -9.40 -7.04
CA MET A 14 -0.38 -9.38 -5.83
C MET A 14 -0.07 -10.56 -4.91
N SER A 15 0.19 -11.74 -5.49
CA SER A 15 0.45 -12.93 -4.69
C SER A 15 1.71 -12.78 -3.82
N GLN A 16 2.78 -12.29 -4.46
CA GLN A 16 4.05 -11.99 -3.83
C GLN A 16 3.95 -10.81 -2.86
N PHE A 17 3.17 -9.78 -3.19
CA PHE A 17 2.95 -8.62 -2.33
C PHE A 17 2.34 -9.01 -0.98
N ILE A 18 1.26 -9.81 -1.00
CA ILE A 18 0.64 -10.35 0.23
C ILE A 18 1.64 -11.20 1.02
N LYS A 19 2.40 -12.08 0.37
CA LYS A 19 3.43 -12.91 1.04
C LYS A 19 4.52 -12.06 1.67
N PHE A 20 4.96 -11.01 0.98
CA PHE A 20 6.03 -10.15 1.42
C PHE A 20 5.65 -9.35 2.67
N PHE A 21 4.41 -8.82 2.75
CA PHE A 21 3.95 -8.10 3.94
C PHE A 21 3.45 -9.03 5.05
N GLY A 22 3.09 -10.27 4.75
CA GLY A 22 2.48 -11.17 5.74
C GLY A 22 1.22 -10.55 6.32
N GLU A 23 1.00 -10.68 7.63
CA GLU A 23 -0.14 -10.06 8.32
C GLU A 23 -0.15 -8.52 8.25
N GLN A 24 1.00 -7.86 8.02
CA GLN A 24 1.09 -6.40 7.88
C GLN A 24 0.30 -5.90 6.66
N ILE A 25 -0.03 -6.77 5.70
CA ILE A 25 -0.87 -6.42 4.56
C ILE A 25 -2.25 -5.90 5.01
N LEU A 26 -2.76 -6.35 6.17
CA LEU A 26 -4.01 -5.87 6.73
C LEU A 26 -3.89 -4.44 7.27
N ILE A 27 -2.71 -4.04 7.77
CA ILE A 27 -2.45 -2.65 8.14
C ILE A 27 -2.46 -1.78 6.90
N LEU A 28 -1.75 -2.19 5.86
CA LEU A 28 -1.70 -1.43 4.60
C LEU A 28 -3.09 -1.32 3.97
N TRP A 29 -3.88 -2.39 4.02
CA TRP A 29 -5.27 -2.41 3.57
C TRP A 29 -6.14 -1.41 4.35
N LYS A 30 -6.04 -1.38 5.70
CA LYS A 30 -6.76 -0.39 6.53
C LYS A 30 -6.47 1.04 6.06
N PHE A 31 -5.21 1.40 5.83
CA PHE A 31 -4.85 2.75 5.37
C PHE A 31 -5.27 3.03 3.93
N ALA A 32 -5.19 2.04 3.04
CA ALA A 32 -5.65 2.17 1.66
C ALA A 32 -7.17 2.42 1.60
N LEU A 33 -7.96 1.71 2.42
CA LEU A 33 -9.40 1.94 2.56
C LEU A 33 -9.72 3.33 3.12
N LEU A 34 -8.90 3.83 4.04
CA LEU A 34 -9.03 5.17 4.62
C LEU A 34 -8.51 6.29 3.72
N ARG A 35 -8.10 5.99 2.47
CA ARG A 35 -7.58 6.97 1.49
C ARG A 35 -6.43 7.81 2.05
N LYS A 36 -5.52 7.15 2.76
CA LYS A 36 -4.31 7.81 3.27
C LYS A 36 -3.28 8.02 2.16
N ARG A 37 -2.48 9.06 2.32
CA ARG A 37 -1.27 9.31 1.53
C ARG A 37 -0.20 8.30 1.95
N ILE A 38 -0.02 7.25 1.16
CA ILE A 38 0.91 6.14 1.43
C ILE A 38 2.14 6.32 0.55
N LEU A 39 3.28 6.52 1.19
CA LEU A 39 4.58 6.61 0.53
C LEU A 39 5.44 5.38 0.85
N ILE A 40 5.83 4.63 -0.18
CA ILE A 40 6.65 3.43 -0.07
C ILE A 40 8.10 3.77 -0.42
N PHE A 41 8.99 3.67 0.55
CA PHE A 41 10.42 3.74 0.29
C PHE A 41 10.96 2.36 -0.10
N SER A 42 11.79 2.35 -1.15
CA SER A 42 12.62 1.20 -1.50
C SER A 42 13.86 1.69 -2.22
N PRO A 43 15.07 1.17 -1.93
CA PRO A 43 16.20 1.38 -2.82
C PRO A 43 15.90 0.80 -4.22
N PRO A 44 16.64 1.21 -5.26
CA PRO A 44 16.52 0.63 -6.61
C PRO A 44 16.61 -0.91 -6.57
N PRO A 45 15.91 -1.63 -7.47
CA PRO A 45 15.28 -1.15 -8.71
C PRO A 45 13.83 -0.63 -8.56
N VAL A 46 13.53 0.50 -9.24
CA VAL A 46 12.23 1.18 -9.21
C VAL A 46 11.07 0.30 -9.69
N GLY A 47 11.29 -0.54 -10.71
CA GLY A 47 10.22 -1.37 -11.29
C GLY A 47 9.52 -2.27 -10.28
N VAL A 48 10.27 -2.87 -9.34
CA VAL A 48 9.71 -3.77 -8.32
C VAL A 48 8.81 -3.02 -7.34
N VAL A 49 9.17 -1.79 -6.96
CA VAL A 49 8.38 -0.99 -6.03
C VAL A 49 7.17 -0.35 -6.71
N CYS A 50 7.23 -0.02 -8.00
CA CYS A 50 6.05 0.39 -8.77
C CYS A 50 4.96 -0.69 -8.79
N TYR A 51 5.33 -1.98 -8.85
CA TYR A 51 4.36 -3.08 -8.70
C TYR A 51 3.72 -3.09 -7.31
N ARG A 52 4.47 -2.74 -6.25
CA ARG A 52 3.92 -2.63 -4.89
C ARG A 52 2.90 -1.50 -4.77
N VAL A 53 3.17 -0.36 -5.40
CA VAL A 53 2.23 0.77 -5.50
C VAL A 53 0.94 0.32 -6.18
N TYR A 54 1.05 -0.35 -7.33
CA TYR A 54 -0.11 -0.89 -8.04
C TYR A 54 -0.91 -1.87 -7.17
N CYS A 55 -0.26 -2.86 -6.56
CA CYS A 55 -0.92 -3.83 -5.69
C CYS A 55 -1.59 -3.15 -4.49
N CYS A 56 -0.96 -2.14 -3.88
CA CYS A 56 -1.54 -1.38 -2.79
C CYS A 56 -2.81 -0.63 -3.23
N CYS A 57 -2.83 -0.05 -4.43
CA CYS A 57 -4.04 0.58 -4.99
C CYS A 57 -5.16 -0.46 -5.17
N CYS A 58 -4.84 -1.66 -5.64
CA CYS A 58 -5.83 -2.74 -5.79
C CYS A 58 -6.44 -3.18 -4.45
N LEU A 59 -5.72 -3.06 -3.31
CA LEU A 59 -6.30 -3.37 -1.98
C LEU A 59 -7.50 -2.47 -1.64
N ALA A 60 -7.52 -1.23 -2.14
CA ALA A 60 -8.60 -0.28 -1.92
C ALA A 60 -9.77 -0.47 -2.91
N ASN A 61 -9.62 -1.32 -3.94
CA ASN A 61 -10.65 -1.58 -4.93
C ASN A 61 -11.67 -2.59 -4.39
N VAL A 62 -12.55 -2.12 -3.51
CA VAL A 62 -13.61 -2.91 -2.89
C VAL A 62 -14.98 -2.54 -3.45
N SER A 63 -15.74 -3.55 -3.85
CA SER A 63 -17.17 -3.40 -4.17
C SER A 63 -17.97 -3.56 -2.88
N LEU A 64 -18.61 -2.50 -2.39
CA LEU A 64 -19.46 -2.57 -1.20
C LEU A 64 -20.92 -2.79 -1.63
N PRO A 65 -21.54 -3.96 -1.31
CA PRO A 65 -22.94 -4.20 -1.61
C PRO A 65 -23.83 -3.12 -0.97
N GLY A 66 -24.70 -2.49 -1.76
CA GLY A 66 -25.65 -1.47 -1.28
C GLY A 66 -25.15 -0.02 -1.31
N ILE A 67 -23.87 0.23 -1.59
CA ILE A 67 -23.34 1.57 -1.87
C ILE A 67 -23.29 1.69 -3.40
N GLY A 68 -24.37 2.22 -3.99
CA GLY A 68 -24.60 2.31 -5.44
C GLY A 68 -23.72 3.32 -6.19
N GLY A 69 -22.45 3.47 -5.80
CA GLY A 69 -21.48 4.32 -6.49
C GLY A 69 -20.18 3.55 -6.67
N THR A 70 -19.60 3.63 -7.87
CA THR A 70 -18.22 3.20 -8.08
C THR A 70 -17.32 4.06 -7.21
N ILE A 71 -16.77 3.47 -6.15
CA ILE A 71 -15.74 4.12 -5.34
C ILE A 71 -14.60 4.49 -6.30
N PRO A 72 -14.21 5.77 -6.44
CA PRO A 72 -13.19 6.17 -7.42
C PRO A 72 -11.91 5.37 -7.21
N GLU A 73 -11.38 4.75 -8.26
CA GLU A 73 -10.17 3.94 -8.14
C GLU A 73 -9.02 4.76 -7.56
N SER A 74 -8.23 4.14 -6.67
CA SER A 74 -7.00 4.75 -6.18
C SER A 74 -6.02 4.86 -7.34
N LYS A 75 -5.81 6.07 -7.86
CA LYS A 75 -4.85 6.32 -8.94
C LYS A 75 -3.42 6.09 -8.42
N PRO A 76 -2.63 5.17 -8.99
CA PRO A 76 -1.23 4.99 -8.60
C PRO A 76 -0.38 6.15 -9.11
N PHE A 77 0.40 6.76 -8.23
CA PHE A 77 1.38 7.78 -8.60
C PHE A 77 2.70 7.16 -9.06
N PHE A 78 2.87 5.86 -8.82
CA PHE A 78 4.10 5.12 -9.10
C PHE A 78 5.31 5.76 -8.44
N TYR A 79 6.25 6.33 -9.20
CA TYR A 79 7.49 6.87 -8.68
C TYR A 79 7.41 8.38 -8.51
N VAL A 80 7.85 8.86 -7.35
CA VAL A 80 7.95 10.29 -7.02
C VAL A 80 9.35 10.61 -6.46
N ASN A 81 9.80 11.84 -6.69
CA ASN A 81 11.09 12.35 -6.26
C ASN A 81 10.95 13.79 -5.72
N VAL A 82 12.06 14.40 -5.30
CA VAL A 82 12.07 15.77 -4.78
C VAL A 82 11.43 16.82 -5.70
N ALA A 83 11.40 16.62 -7.03
CA ALA A 83 10.74 17.55 -7.95
C ALA A 83 9.21 17.49 -7.87
N ASP A 84 8.63 16.43 -7.30
CA ASP A 84 7.19 16.22 -7.19
C ASP A 84 6.62 16.75 -5.86
N ILE A 85 7.45 17.32 -4.97
CA ILE A 85 7.05 17.73 -3.61
C ILE A 85 5.84 18.66 -3.61
N GLU A 86 5.88 19.74 -4.40
CA GLU A 86 4.79 20.72 -4.48
C GLU A 86 3.48 20.07 -4.93
N SER A 87 3.56 19.06 -5.80
CA SER A 87 2.39 18.31 -6.24
C SER A 87 1.86 17.40 -5.15
N LEU A 88 2.74 16.75 -4.37
CA LEU A 88 2.33 15.84 -3.28
C LEU A 88 1.67 16.55 -2.10
N GLU A 89 2.04 17.81 -1.82
CA GLU A 89 1.47 18.59 -0.71
C GLU A 89 -0.03 18.86 -0.88
N VAL A 90 -0.50 19.02 -2.13
CA VAL A 90 -1.90 19.33 -2.43
C VAL A 90 -2.79 18.10 -2.59
N GLU A 91 -2.19 16.91 -2.68
CA GLU A 91 -2.94 15.67 -2.86
C GLU A 91 -3.64 15.23 -1.59
N VAL A 92 -4.93 14.93 -1.70
CA VAL A 92 -5.74 14.46 -0.56
C VAL A 92 -5.47 12.99 -0.24
N SER A 93 -5.10 12.20 -1.25
CA SER A 93 -4.86 10.76 -1.15
C SER A 93 -3.99 10.31 -2.32
N TYR A 94 -2.95 9.53 -2.05
CA TYR A 94 -2.16 8.89 -3.09
C TYR A 94 -1.51 7.61 -2.58
N VAL A 95 -1.07 6.77 -3.52
CA VAL A 95 -0.07 5.74 -3.25
C VAL A 95 1.09 5.95 -4.21
N ALA A 96 2.28 6.14 -3.67
CA ALA A 96 3.50 6.40 -4.42
C ALA A 96 4.67 5.65 -3.81
N CYS A 97 5.79 5.64 -4.53
CA CYS A 97 7.05 5.14 -4.04
C CYS A 97 8.20 6.06 -4.40
N THR A 98 9.26 5.98 -3.63
CA THR A 98 10.49 6.74 -3.87
C THR A 98 11.72 5.93 -3.50
N THR A 99 12.84 6.22 -4.15
CA THR A 99 14.17 5.72 -3.78
C THR A 99 14.94 6.74 -2.92
N GLU A 100 14.37 7.91 -2.67
CA GLU A 100 15.03 9.02 -2.00
C GLU A 100 14.71 9.00 -0.50
N LYS A 101 15.71 8.62 0.31
CA LYS A 101 15.55 8.46 1.77
C LYS A 101 15.18 9.75 2.50
N ILE A 102 15.44 10.92 1.90
CA ILE A 102 15.07 12.24 2.41
C ILE A 102 13.57 12.35 2.71
N PHE A 103 12.73 11.60 1.99
CA PHE A 103 11.30 11.59 2.25
C PHE A 103 10.95 11.05 3.64
N GLU A 104 11.78 10.24 4.31
CA GLU A 104 11.48 9.78 5.69
C GLU A 104 11.41 10.94 6.71
N GLU A 105 12.10 12.05 6.41
CA GLU A 105 12.13 13.24 7.26
C GLU A 105 11.01 14.23 6.92
N LYS A 106 10.46 14.16 5.69
CA LYS A 106 9.41 15.05 5.16
C LYS A 106 8.00 14.55 5.51
N ARG A 107 7.73 14.48 6.80
CA ARG A 107 6.50 13.87 7.37
C ARG A 107 5.21 14.54 6.89
N GLU A 108 5.26 15.81 6.52
CA GLU A 108 4.13 16.56 5.96
C GLU A 108 3.59 15.98 4.65
N LEU A 109 4.43 15.27 3.89
CA LEU A 109 4.08 14.79 2.54
C LEU A 109 3.25 13.51 2.53
N TYR A 110 3.19 12.76 3.63
CA TYR A 110 2.49 11.48 3.69
C TYR A 110 1.82 11.26 5.05
N ASP A 111 0.78 10.45 5.09
CA ASP A 111 0.18 10.02 6.36
C ASP A 111 0.82 8.71 6.83
N VAL A 112 1.26 7.88 5.88
CA VAL A 112 1.83 6.55 6.11
C VAL A 112 3.12 6.39 5.30
N TYR A 113 4.19 6.02 5.98
CA TYR A 113 5.47 5.67 5.37
C TYR A 113 5.72 4.18 5.48
N VAL A 114 6.12 3.55 4.37
CA VAL A 114 6.42 2.12 4.32
C VAL A 114 7.88 1.94 3.98
N ASP A 115 8.65 1.33 4.88
CA ASP A 115 10.04 0.94 4.66
C ASP A 115 10.18 -0.57 4.83
N ASN A 116 10.48 -1.27 3.73
CA ASN A 116 10.46 -2.72 3.65
C ASN A 116 9.07 -3.27 4.03
N GLN A 117 8.91 -3.88 5.21
CA GLN A 117 7.63 -4.38 5.76
C GLN A 117 7.09 -3.50 6.89
N ASN A 118 7.83 -2.46 7.27
CA ASN A 118 7.47 -1.60 8.39
C ASN A 118 6.53 -0.51 7.89
N VAL A 119 5.28 -0.57 8.33
CA VAL A 119 4.29 0.49 8.13
C VAL A 119 4.37 1.43 9.32
N LYS A 120 4.66 2.71 9.07
CA LYS A 120 4.81 3.75 10.10
C LYS A 120 3.84 4.89 9.81
N THR A 121 3.36 5.54 10.85
CA THR A 121 2.67 6.84 10.77
C THR A 121 3.22 7.76 11.83
N HIS A 122 3.19 9.06 11.56
CA HIS A 122 3.57 10.08 12.53
C HIS A 122 2.35 10.73 13.20
N HIS A 123 1.13 10.34 12.80
CA HIS A 123 -0.12 10.86 13.37
C HIS A 123 -0.60 10.00 14.54
N ASP A 124 -0.73 10.60 15.72
CA ASP A 124 -1.15 9.90 16.95
C ASP A 124 -2.50 9.17 16.80
N HIS A 125 -3.46 9.81 16.13
CA HIS A 125 -4.80 9.24 15.90
C HIS A 125 -4.78 8.03 14.95
N LEU A 126 -3.72 7.82 14.18
CA LEU A 126 -3.54 6.67 13.29
C LEU A 126 -2.70 5.55 13.92
N GLN A 127 -1.96 5.81 14.99
CA GLN A 127 -1.13 4.80 15.67
C GLN A 127 -1.91 3.52 16.05
N PRO A 128 -3.16 3.58 16.55
CA PRO A 128 -3.91 2.36 16.87
C PRO A 128 -4.13 1.43 15.68
N LEU A 129 -4.14 1.95 14.45
CA LEU A 129 -4.35 1.17 13.22
C LEU A 129 -3.12 0.33 12.84
N LEU A 130 -1.94 0.65 13.37
CA LEU A 130 -0.71 -0.13 13.19
C LEU A 130 -0.71 -1.45 13.96
N LYS A 131 -1.66 -1.66 14.89
CA LYS A 131 -1.72 -2.91 15.65
C LYS A 131 -2.46 -3.98 14.84
N ILE A 132 -1.81 -5.14 14.67
CA ILE A 132 -2.48 -6.36 14.22
C ILE A 132 -3.33 -6.90 15.37
N ASN A 133 -4.62 -7.12 15.12
CA ASN A 133 -5.53 -7.77 16.05
C ASN A 133 -5.89 -9.21 15.61
N SER A 134 -6.66 -9.93 16.42
CA SER A 134 -7.08 -11.31 16.12
C SER A 134 -7.90 -11.43 14.83
N ALA A 135 -8.75 -10.45 14.53
CA ALA A 135 -9.53 -10.43 13.30
C ALA A 135 -8.64 -10.21 12.05
N ASP A 136 -7.57 -9.42 12.15
CA ASP A 136 -6.58 -9.24 11.08
C ASP A 136 -5.84 -10.56 10.79
N ARG A 137 -5.42 -11.27 11.83
CA ARG A 137 -4.79 -12.60 11.71
C ARG A 137 -5.71 -13.62 11.07
N GLU A 138 -6.97 -13.65 11.48
CA GLU A 138 -7.97 -14.55 10.92
C GLU A 138 -8.26 -14.25 9.45
N LYS A 139 -8.36 -12.97 9.06
CA LYS A 139 -8.50 -12.57 7.66
C LYS A 139 -7.29 -13.00 6.84
N TYR A 140 -6.07 -12.80 7.35
CA TYR A 140 -4.85 -13.24 6.67
C TYR A 140 -4.80 -14.76 6.48
N ARG A 141 -5.22 -15.52 7.51
CA ARG A 141 -5.30 -16.98 7.45
C ARG A 141 -6.24 -17.44 6.33
N ARG A 142 -7.47 -16.91 6.30
CA ARG A 142 -8.45 -17.21 5.25
C ARG A 142 -7.96 -16.85 3.85
N LEU A 143 -7.26 -15.71 3.72
CA LEU A 143 -6.68 -15.27 2.45
C LEU A 143 -5.63 -16.28 1.93
N ASN A 144 -4.87 -16.92 2.82
CA ASN A 144 -3.91 -17.96 2.44
C ASN A 144 -4.58 -19.32 2.14
N GLU A 145 -5.70 -19.64 2.78
CA GLU A 145 -6.47 -20.86 2.51
C GLU A 145 -7.16 -20.85 1.13
N GLN A 146 -7.36 -19.66 0.53
CA GLN A 146 -7.96 -19.50 -0.81
C GLN A 146 -6.97 -19.63 -1.97
N ARG A 147 -5.70 -19.98 -1.72
CA ARG A 147 -4.65 -20.15 -2.73
C ARG A 147 -4.31 -21.61 -2.98
#